data_AF-A0A8T4DCI3-F1
#
_entry.id   AF-A0A8T4DCI3-F1
#
_cell.length_a   1.000
_cell.length_b   1.000
_cell.length_c   1.000
_cell.angle_alpha   90.00
_cell.angle_beta   90.00
_cell.angle_gamma   90.00
#
_symmetry.space_group_name_H-M   'P 1'
#
loop_
_entity.id
_entity.type
_entity.pdbx_description
1 polymer ?
#
loop_
_entity_poly.entity_id
_entity_poly.type
_entity_poly.pdbx_seq_one_letter_code
_entity_poly.pdbx_strand_id
1 'polypeptide(L)'
;MAWKKAPDELIRFLAEQLRAVDCVSRTMFGYPVYFINGNMFIGAYQDDLFLRLAAQDREQAQAKYTEIRPFEPMPGRIMREYVILPRSVYKEQAIFTDLLTRSIRYVTSLPPKEKHRGKTQ
;
A
#
# COMPACT_ATOMS: atom_id res chain seq x y z
N MET A 1 20.23 -10.89 -4.57
CA MET A 1 19.65 -9.53 -4.77
C MET A 1 19.53 -8.89 -3.40
N ALA A 2 20.28 -7.80 -3.15
CA ALA A 2 20.21 -7.08 -1.89
C ALA A 2 18.93 -6.23 -1.88
N TRP A 3 18.02 -6.52 -0.95
CA TRP A 3 16.85 -5.67 -0.73
C TRP A 3 17.34 -4.33 -0.17
N LYS A 4 17.17 -3.26 -0.93
CA LYS A 4 17.43 -1.89 -0.44
C LYS A 4 16.52 -1.65 0.76
N LYS A 5 17.01 -0.99 1.81
CA LYS A 5 16.14 -0.53 2.90
C LYS A 5 15.29 0.63 2.36
N ALA A 6 14.02 0.72 2.75
CA ALA A 6 13.19 1.86 2.40
C ALA A 6 13.86 3.17 2.88
N PRO A 7 13.81 4.27 2.12
CA PRO A 7 14.30 5.55 2.59
C PRO A 7 13.60 5.97 3.89
N ASP A 8 14.36 6.42 4.89
CA ASP A 8 13.76 6.82 6.18
C ASP A 8 12.76 7.98 6.02
N GLU A 9 12.93 8.87 5.02
CA GLU A 9 11.96 9.91 4.63
C GLU A 9 10.60 9.30 4.25
N LEU A 10 10.62 8.23 3.43
CA LEU A 10 9.41 7.56 2.96
C LEU A 10 8.67 6.86 4.11
N ILE A 11 9.42 6.21 5.01
CA ILE A 11 8.85 5.56 6.20
C ILE A 11 8.16 6.59 7.09
N ARG A 12 8.83 7.72 7.36
CA ARG A 12 8.27 8.80 8.19
C ARG A 12 7.05 9.43 7.56
N PHE A 13 7.11 9.76 6.26
CA PHE A 13 5.98 10.26 5.50
C PHE A 13 4.78 9.32 5.64
N LEU A 14 4.97 8.03 5.38
CA LEU A 14 3.89 7.04 5.45
C LEU A 14 3.32 6.92 6.88
N ALA A 15 4.17 6.91 7.90
CA ALA A 15 3.73 6.87 9.30
C ALA A 15 2.94 8.12 9.71
N GLU A 16 3.31 9.30 9.21
CA GLU A 16 2.59 10.55 9.47
C GLU A 16 1.20 10.55 8.83
N GLN A 17 1.10 10.14 7.57
CA GLN A 17 -0.17 10.08 6.85
C GLN A 17 -1.15 9.06 7.46
N LEU A 18 -0.62 8.02 8.10
CA LEU A 18 -1.42 6.97 8.72
C LEU A 18 -1.66 7.17 10.22
N ARG A 19 -1.16 8.27 10.82
CA ARG A 19 -1.30 8.53 12.27
C ARG A 19 -2.75 8.54 12.75
N ALA A 20 -3.67 9.00 11.89
CA ALA A 20 -5.10 9.07 12.19
C ALA A 20 -5.88 7.81 11.75
N VAL A 21 -5.19 6.79 11.20
CA VAL A 21 -5.81 5.58 10.67
C VAL A 21 -5.58 4.44 11.65
N ASP A 22 -6.65 3.79 12.11
CA ASP A 22 -6.55 2.60 12.95
C ASP A 22 -6.05 1.41 12.12
N CYS A 23 -4.73 1.21 12.12
CA CYS A 23 -4.07 0.19 11.34
C CYS A 23 -2.88 -0.42 12.10
N VAL A 24 -2.54 -1.65 11.73
CA VAL A 24 -1.40 -2.38 12.29
C VAL A 24 -0.27 -2.37 11.28
N SER A 25 0.93 -1.95 11.72
CA SER A 25 2.14 -2.02 10.91
C SER A 25 2.87 -3.36 11.10
N ARG A 26 3.48 -3.85 10.01
CA ARG A 26 4.40 -5.00 9.99
C ARG A 26 5.54 -4.71 9.03
N THR A 27 6.70 -5.29 9.30
CA THR A 27 7.83 -5.23 8.35
C THR A 27 7.77 -6.44 7.42
N MET A 28 7.75 -6.20 6.11
CA MET A 28 7.86 -7.24 5.09
C MET A 28 8.99 -6.88 4.13
N PHE A 29 9.94 -7.80 3.95
CA PHE A 29 11.11 -7.59 3.08
C PHE A 29 11.92 -6.33 3.40
N GLY A 30 11.95 -5.91 4.67
CA GLY A 30 12.64 -4.69 5.12
C GLY A 30 11.84 -3.40 4.96
N TYR A 31 10.58 -3.46 4.49
CA TYR A 31 9.70 -2.31 4.30
C TYR A 31 8.52 -2.33 5.27
N PRO A 32 8.08 -1.16 5.79
CA PRO A 32 6.85 -1.07 6.56
C PRO A 32 5.63 -1.25 5.65
N VAL A 33 4.70 -2.07 6.12
CA VAL A 33 3.44 -2.39 5.47
C VAL A 33 2.31 -2.33 6.51
N TYR A 34 1.16 -1.80 6.13
CA TYR A 34 0.05 -1.51 7.02
C TYR A 34 -1.20 -2.31 6.66
N PHE A 35 -1.94 -2.68 7.70
CA PHE A 35 -3.08 -3.58 7.64
C PHE A 35 -4.27 -2.99 8.40
N ILE A 36 -5.46 -3.08 7.82
CA ILE A 36 -6.74 -2.81 8.49
C ILE A 36 -7.50 -4.13 8.55
N ASN A 37 -7.95 -4.56 9.74
CA ASN A 37 -8.65 -5.84 9.93
C ASN A 37 -7.92 -7.07 9.34
N GLY A 38 -6.58 -7.05 9.35
CA GLY A 38 -5.75 -8.11 8.77
C GLY A 38 -5.64 -8.07 7.24
N ASN A 39 -6.27 -7.11 6.57
CA ASN A 39 -6.13 -6.86 5.14
C ASN A 39 -5.05 -5.80 4.90
N MET A 40 -4.06 -6.16 4.10
CA MET A 40 -3.00 -5.25 3.67
C MET A 40 -3.59 -4.18 2.75
N PHE A 41 -3.21 -2.92 2.95
CA PHE A 41 -3.74 -1.83 2.12
C PHE A 41 -2.65 -0.90 1.58
N ILE A 42 -1.60 -0.61 2.34
CA ILE A 42 -0.53 0.29 1.90
C ILE A 42 0.82 -0.17 2.47
N GLY A 43 1.90 0.12 1.76
CA GLY A 43 3.24 -0.09 2.26
C GLY A 43 4.29 0.57 1.38
N ALA A 44 5.52 0.61 1.88
CA ALA A 44 6.67 1.03 1.10
C ALA A 44 7.20 -0.13 0.25
N TYR A 45 7.72 0.19 -0.93
CA TYR A 45 8.43 -0.74 -1.79
C TYR A 45 9.49 0.02 -2.58
N GLN A 46 10.75 -0.29 -2.34
CA GLN A 46 11.90 0.47 -2.86
C GLN A 46 11.78 1.96 -2.50
N ASP A 47 11.67 2.84 -3.49
CA ASP A 47 11.54 4.29 -3.34
C ASP A 47 10.08 4.78 -3.53
N ASP A 48 9.15 3.83 -3.73
CA ASP A 48 7.74 4.04 -4.04
C ASP A 48 6.81 3.50 -2.94
N LEU A 49 5.54 3.83 -3.04
CA LEU A 49 4.47 3.22 -2.22
C LEU A 49 3.66 2.26 -3.08
N PHE A 50 3.07 1.25 -2.45
CA PHE A 50 1.98 0.50 -3.07
C PHE A 50 0.69 0.70 -2.30
N LEU A 51 -0.45 0.65 -3.00
CA LEU A 51 -1.77 0.87 -2.43
C LEU A 51 -2.78 -0.13 -2.99
N ARG A 52 -3.64 -0.68 -2.14
CA ARG A 52 -4.75 -1.56 -2.50
C ARG A 52 -5.98 -0.73 -2.84
N LEU A 53 -6.61 -0.98 -3.97
CA LEU A 53 -7.81 -0.26 -4.40
C LEU A 53 -8.88 -1.25 -4.87
N ALA A 54 -10.15 -0.83 -4.79
CA ALA A 54 -11.23 -1.52 -5.47
C ALA A 54 -10.97 -1.52 -6.99
N ALA A 55 -11.45 -2.53 -7.71
CA ALA A 55 -11.18 -2.67 -9.15
C ALA A 55 -11.52 -1.39 -9.95
N GLN A 56 -12.68 -0.79 -9.66
CA GLN A 56 -13.12 0.44 -10.32
C GLN A 56 -12.24 1.66 -9.97
N ASP A 57 -11.90 1.84 -8.69
CA ASP A 57 -11.02 2.93 -8.25
C ASP A 57 -9.62 2.78 -8.85
N ARG A 58 -9.12 1.55 -8.97
CA ARG A 58 -7.85 1.23 -9.61
C ARG A 58 -7.85 1.62 -11.09
N GLU A 59 -8.88 1.20 -11.83
CA GLU A 59 -9.01 1.51 -13.27
C GLU A 59 -9.10 3.02 -13.51
N GLN A 60 -9.87 3.74 -12.67
CA GLN A 60 -9.93 5.21 -12.74
C GLN A 60 -8.57 5.85 -12.46
N ALA A 61 -7.86 5.39 -11.43
CA ALA A 61 -6.55 5.92 -11.07
C ALA A 61 -5.52 5.70 -12.20
N GLN A 62 -5.50 4.51 -12.80
CA GLN A 62 -4.60 4.17 -13.91
C GLN A 62 -4.96 4.90 -15.20
N ALA A 63 -6.25 5.17 -15.45
CA ALA A 63 -6.69 5.96 -16.60
C ALA A 63 -6.35 7.45 -16.43
N LYS A 64 -6.40 7.96 -15.20
CA LYS A 64 -6.16 9.38 -14.89
C LYS A 64 -4.67 9.72 -14.73
N TYR A 65 -3.88 8.79 -14.19
CA TYR A 65 -2.47 9.00 -13.86
C TYR A 65 -1.61 7.92 -14.52
N THR A 66 -0.86 8.31 -15.54
CA THR A 66 0.00 7.41 -16.33
C THR A 66 1.14 6.79 -15.51
N GLU A 67 1.47 7.40 -14.39
CA GLU A 67 2.53 6.99 -13.47
C GLU A 67 2.08 5.85 -12.54
N ILE A 68 0.76 5.65 -12.38
CA ILE A 68 0.20 4.57 -11.55
C ILE A 68 0.22 3.27 -12.34
N ARG A 69 0.94 2.28 -11.83
CA ARG A 69 1.17 0.98 -12.50
C ARG A 69 0.71 -0.19 -11.65
N PRO A 70 0.39 -1.36 -12.23
CA PRO A 70 0.15 -2.57 -11.45
C PRO A 70 1.33 -2.88 -10.54
N PHE A 71 1.07 -3.35 -9.32
CA PHE A 71 2.13 -3.75 -8.41
C PHE A 71 2.68 -5.12 -8.76
N GLU A 72 3.98 -5.18 -9.07
CA GLU A 72 4.70 -6.40 -9.40
C GLU A 72 5.97 -6.52 -8.54
N PRO A 73 5.88 -7.06 -7.31
CA PRO A 73 7.01 -7.16 -6.40
C PRO A 73 8.07 -8.18 -6.84
N MET A 74 7.71 -9.11 -7.73
CA MET A 74 8.63 -10.09 -8.32
C MET A 74 8.27 -10.25 -9.80
N PRO A 75 9.27 -10.41 -10.70
CA PRO A 75 9.02 -10.64 -12.12
C PRO A 75 8.01 -11.78 -12.35
N GLY A 76 6.95 -11.51 -13.10
CA GLY A 76 5.85 -12.42 -13.39
C GLY A 76 4.77 -12.53 -12.31
N ARG A 77 4.89 -11.86 -11.16
CA ARG A 77 3.94 -11.94 -10.04
C ARG A 77 3.21 -10.63 -9.80
N ILE A 78 2.27 -10.31 -10.69
CA ILE A 78 1.42 -9.12 -10.58
C ILE A 78 0.38 -9.30 -9.48
N MET A 79 0.39 -8.41 -8.50
CA MET A 79 -0.63 -8.28 -7.46
C MET A 79 -1.74 -7.36 -7.96
N ARG A 80 -2.73 -7.92 -8.65
CA ARG A 80 -3.75 -7.15 -9.38
C ARG A 80 -4.51 -6.14 -8.52
N GLU A 81 -4.79 -6.44 -7.26
CA GLU A 81 -5.52 -5.52 -6.36
C GLU A 81 -4.70 -4.30 -5.92
N TYR A 82 -3.41 -4.25 -6.26
CA TYR A 82 -2.47 -3.26 -5.80
C TYR A 82 -1.86 -2.50 -6.97
N VAL A 83 -1.59 -1.21 -6.72
CA VAL A 83 -0.88 -0.33 -7.65
C VAL A 83 0.32 0.29 -6.98
N ILE A 84 1.33 0.62 -7.77
CA ILE A 84 2.46 1.46 -7.37
C ILE A 84 2.07 2.93 -7.50
N LEU A 85 2.36 3.68 -6.45
CA LEU A 85 2.32 5.13 -6.41
C LEU A 85 3.78 5.61 -6.36
N PRO A 86 4.31 6.13 -7.48
CA PRO A 86 5.65 6.67 -7.49
C PRO A 86 5.74 8.01 -6.75
N ARG A 87 6.95 8.50 -6.50
CA ARG A 87 7.20 9.78 -5.81
C ARG A 87 6.45 10.97 -6.42
N SER A 88 6.28 11.01 -7.74
CA SER A 88 5.49 12.06 -8.41
C SER A 88 4.01 12.04 -8.01
N VAL A 89 3.47 10.89 -7.62
CA VAL A 89 2.07 10.73 -7.23
C VAL A 89 1.88 10.89 -5.72
N TYR A 90 2.70 10.23 -4.90
CA TYR A 90 2.50 10.29 -3.43
C TYR A 90 2.92 11.63 -2.82
N LYS A 91 3.77 12.42 -3.47
CA LYS A 91 4.08 13.78 -3.01
C LYS A 91 2.99 14.80 -3.37
N GLU A 92 2.08 14.46 -4.26
CA GLU A 92 0.92 15.30 -4.57
C GLU A 92 -0.18 15.04 -3.53
N GLN A 93 -0.19 15.84 -2.47
CA GLN A 93 -1.02 15.61 -1.27
C GLN A 93 -2.51 15.39 -1.60
N ALA A 94 -3.07 16.15 -2.55
CA ALA A 94 -4.47 16.00 -2.95
C ALA A 94 -4.76 14.64 -3.60
N ILE A 95 -3.86 14.19 -4.49
CA ILE A 95 -3.97 12.90 -5.19
C ILE A 95 -3.78 11.77 -4.19
N PHE A 96 -2.73 11.85 -3.37
CA PHE A 96 -2.43 10.83 -2.38
C PHE A 96 -3.55 10.68 -1.35
N THR A 97 -4.11 11.79 -0.86
CA THR A 97 -5.20 11.76 0.14
C THR A 97 -6.48 11.16 -0.44
N ASP A 98 -6.84 11.49 -1.69
CA ASP A 98 -8.01 10.88 -2.37
C ASP A 98 -7.83 9.36 -2.52
N LEU A 99 -6.68 8.93 -3.05
CA LEU A 99 -6.39 7.51 -3.24
C LEU A 99 -6.35 6.76 -1.90
N LEU A 100 -5.67 7.31 -0.90
CA LEU A 100 -5.59 6.72 0.44
C LEU A 100 -6.98 6.57 1.07
N THR A 101 -7.84 7.59 0.96
CA THR A 101 -9.21 7.55 1.48
C THR A 101 -10.03 6.46 0.80
N ARG A 102 -9.94 6.32 -0.54
CA ARG A 102 -10.60 5.25 -1.29
C ARG A 102 -10.10 3.87 -0.87
N SER A 103 -8.79 3.73 -0.67
CA SER A 103 -8.17 2.49 -0.19
C SER A 103 -8.66 2.10 1.20
N ILE A 104 -8.64 3.04 2.16
CA ILE A 104 -9.11 2.78 3.53
C ILE A 104 -10.58 2.36 3.51
N ARG A 105 -11.44 3.08 2.77
CA ARG A 105 -12.86 2.74 2.63
C ARG A 105 -13.04 1.33 2.07
N TYR A 106 -12.32 0.98 1.01
CA TYR A 106 -12.39 -0.33 0.39
C TYR A 106 -11.89 -1.43 1.33
N VAL A 107 -10.73 -1.26 1.95
CA VAL A 107 -10.15 -2.31 2.79
C VAL A 107 -10.94 -2.50 4.09
N THR A 108 -11.55 -1.43 4.61
CA THR A 108 -12.45 -1.51 5.78
C THR A 108 -13.74 -2.26 5.46
N SER A 109 -14.24 -2.22 4.21
CA SER A 109 -15.44 -2.97 3.81
C SER A 109 -15.19 -4.46 3.57
N LEU A 110 -13.93 -4.88 3.46
CA LEU A 110 -13.59 -6.29 3.32
C LEU A 110 -13.79 -7.03 4.64
N PRO A 111 -14.22 -8.31 4.59
CA PRO A 111 -14.29 -9.12 5.80
C PRO A 111 -12.91 -9.17 6.46
N PRO A 112 -12.84 -9.13 7.81
CA PRO A 112 -11.60 -9.34 8.52
C PRO A 112 -10.97 -10.65 8.07
N LYS A 113 -9.67 -10.63 7.75
CA LYS A 113 -8.98 -11.89 7.50
C LYS A 113 -8.94 -12.69 8.79
N GLU A 114 -9.51 -13.89 8.77
CA GLU A 114 -9.37 -14.83 9.87
C GLU A 114 -7.88 -14.97 10.17
N LYS A 115 -7.50 -14.64 11.41
CA LYS A 115 -6.16 -14.93 11.89
C LYS A 115 -6.08 -16.45 11.99
N HIS A 116 -5.61 -17.12 10.94
CA HIS A 116 -5.01 -18.43 11.15
C HIS A 116 -3.88 -18.21 12.16
N ARG A 117 -4.08 -18.69 13.39
CA ARG A 117 -3.02 -18.88 14.37
C ARG A 117 -2.01 -19.82 13.71
N GLY A 118 -1.04 -19.27 12.99
CA GLY A 118 0.18 -19.97 12.68
C GLY A 118 0.77 -20.40 14.01
N LYS A 119 0.93 -21.71 14.19
CA LYS A 119 1.50 -22.31 15.40
C LYS A 119 2.75 -21.54 15.81
N THR A 120 2.73 -21.01 17.03
CA THR A 120 3.94 -20.65 17.77
C THR A 120 4.78 -21.92 17.85
N GLN A 121 5.97 -21.89 17.26
CA GLN A 121 7.07 -22.78 17.65
C GLN A 121 7.89 -22.06 18.71
#